data_AF-A0A397CQ37-F1
#
_entry.id   AF-A0A397CQ37-F1
#
_cell.length_a   1.000
_cell.length_b   1.000
_cell.length_c   1.000
_cell.angle_alpha   90.00
_cell.angle_beta   90.00
_cell.angle_gamma   90.00
#
_symmetry.space_group_name_H-M   'P 1'
#
loop_
_entity.id
_entity.type
_entity.pdbx_description
1 polymer ?
#
loop_
_entity_poly.entity_id
_entity_poly.type
_entity_poly.pdbx_seq_one_letter_code
_entity_poly.pdbx_strand_id
1 'polypeptide(L)'
;MWIDSIRRQVLRHKSQTETFQLQAPKRPTLLRWITGAWSGLADSIILNGFAKCKIGAEVEVVSEPSEEVMSSDMLSDLVARCAIEDTIDPLDDLDINSDDE
;
A
#
# COMPACT_ATOMS: atom_id res chain seq x y z
N MET A 1 22.34 -0.46 17.43
CA MET A 1 21.21 -1.40 17.32
C MET A 1 19.95 -0.84 17.98
N TRP A 2 18.82 -1.57 17.94
CA TRP A 2 17.53 -1.16 18.51
C TRP A 2 17.61 -0.78 20.00
N ILE A 3 18.30 -1.61 20.80
CA ILE A 3 18.53 -1.34 22.23
C ILE A 3 19.22 0.01 22.46
N ASP A 4 20.25 0.33 21.67
CA ASP A 4 20.97 1.61 21.84
C ASP A 4 20.09 2.81 21.49
N SER A 5 19.15 2.61 20.56
CA SER A 5 18.16 3.63 20.23
C SER A 5 17.22 3.90 21.41
N ILE A 6 16.70 2.85 22.03
CA ILE A 6 15.84 2.97 23.22
C ILE A 6 16.61 3.60 24.37
N ARG A 7 17.83 3.11 24.66
CA ARG A 7 18.70 3.68 25.71
C ARG A 7 18.92 5.17 25.51
N ARG A 8 19.21 5.62 24.28
CA ARG A 8 19.37 7.05 23.98
C ARG A 8 18.07 7.84 24.18
N GLN A 9 16.92 7.29 23.80
CA GLN A 9 15.63 7.95 24.02
C GLN A 9 15.33 8.11 25.52
N VAL A 10 15.52 7.04 26.30
CA VAL A 10 15.36 7.07 27.76
C VAL A 10 16.31 8.10 28.39
N LEU A 11 17.60 8.08 28.00
CA LEU A 11 18.58 9.03 28.52
C LEU A 11 18.23 10.49 28.21
N ARG A 12 17.72 10.77 27.01
CA ARG A 12 17.27 12.12 26.62
C ARG A 12 16.03 12.57 27.37
N HIS A 13 15.16 11.63 27.72
CA HIS A 13 13.92 11.92 28.43
C HIS A 13 14.12 12.11 29.94
N LYS A 14 15.20 11.60 30.54
CA LYS A 14 15.46 11.70 31.99
C LYS A 14 15.38 13.12 32.58
N SER A 15 15.61 14.17 31.79
CA SER A 15 15.52 15.56 32.22
C SER A 15 14.15 16.21 31.99
N GLN A 16 13.16 15.44 31.51
CA GLN A 16 11.81 15.91 31.18
C GLN A 16 10.84 15.50 32.28
N THR A 17 9.88 16.36 32.57
CA THR A 17 8.84 16.13 33.59
C THR A 17 7.61 15.40 33.05
N GLU A 18 7.51 15.27 31.74
CA GLU A 18 6.41 14.61 31.04
C GLU A 18 6.59 13.09 31.01
N THR A 19 5.51 12.35 30.74
CA THR A 19 5.58 10.89 30.56
C THR A 19 6.44 10.53 29.34
N PHE A 20 7.30 9.52 29.49
CA PHE A 20 8.12 9.02 28.39
C PHE A 20 7.26 8.45 27.26
N GLN A 21 7.43 9.00 26.05
CA GLN A 21 6.82 8.48 24.83
C GLN A 21 7.88 7.85 23.93
N LEU A 22 7.80 6.54 23.75
CA LEU A 22 8.74 5.80 22.91
C LEU A 22 8.56 6.19 21.44
N GLN A 23 9.61 6.74 20.84
CA GLN A 23 9.58 7.16 19.45
C GLN A 23 9.99 6.01 18.54
N ALA A 24 9.13 5.71 17.57
CA ALA A 24 9.42 4.71 16.56
C ALA A 24 10.61 5.16 15.67
N PRO A 25 11.55 4.27 15.35
CA PRO A 25 12.61 4.57 14.39
C PRO A 25 12.04 4.79 12.98
N LYS A 26 12.68 5.67 12.20
CA LYS A 26 12.32 5.87 10.79
C LYS A 26 12.60 4.60 9.97
N ARG A 27 11.87 4.44 8.85
CA ARG A 27 12.01 3.31 7.92
C ARG A 27 13.47 3.02 7.50
N PRO A 28 14.31 4.01 7.14
CA PRO A 28 15.71 3.73 6.76
C PRO A 28 16.54 3.13 7.91
N THR A 29 16.26 3.53 9.14
CA THR A 29 16.93 3.01 10.34
C THR A 29 16.54 1.56 10.59
N LEU A 30 15.24 1.24 10.45
CA LEU A 30 14.74 -0.14 10.55
C LEU A 30 15.38 -1.04 9.49
N LEU A 31 15.37 -0.62 8.22
CA LEU A 31 15.99 -1.38 7.13
C LEU A 31 17.46 -1.67 7.42
N ARG A 32 18.22 -0.68 7.90
CA ARG A 32 19.63 -0.88 8.28
C ARG A 32 19.82 -1.90 9.40
N TRP A 33 18.93 -1.93 10.40
CA TRP A 33 19.02 -2.92 11.47
C TRP A 33 18.67 -4.32 10.97
N ILE A 34 17.66 -4.44 10.11
CA ILE A 34 17.23 -5.69 9.50
C ILE A 34 18.36 -6.25 8.62
N THR A 35 18.86 -5.45 7.67
CA THR A 35 19.95 -5.89 6.77
C THR A 35 21.22 -6.21 7.55
N GLY A 36 21.55 -5.44 8.59
CA GLY A 36 22.67 -5.73 9.48
C GLY A 36 22.50 -7.02 10.29
N ALA A 37 21.28 -7.39 10.67
CA ALA A 37 21.01 -8.66 11.35
C ALA A 37 21.05 -9.86 10.39
N TRP A 38 20.78 -9.63 9.11
CA TRP A 38 20.76 -10.67 8.07
C TRP A 38 22.11 -10.87 7.37
N SER A 39 23.07 -9.96 7.51
CA SER A 39 24.34 -9.97 6.76
C SER A 39 25.20 -11.22 6.93
N GLY A 40 24.96 -12.03 7.96
CA GLY A 40 25.64 -13.31 8.21
C GLY A 40 24.74 -14.55 8.08
N LEU A 41 23.50 -14.38 7.60
CA LEU A 41 22.54 -15.46 7.44
C LEU A 41 22.49 -15.90 5.98
N ALA A 42 22.27 -17.20 5.76
CA ALA A 42 21.96 -17.70 4.43
C ALA A 42 20.56 -17.26 4.00
N ASP A 43 20.37 -16.96 2.71
CA ASP A 43 19.09 -16.54 2.14
C ASP A 43 17.97 -17.55 2.44
N SER A 44 18.30 -18.85 2.45
CA SER A 44 17.35 -19.93 2.77
C SER A 44 16.76 -19.79 4.18
N ILE A 45 17.53 -19.32 5.17
CA ILE A 45 17.07 -19.09 6.53
C ILE A 45 16.10 -17.92 6.57
N ILE A 46 16.42 -16.84 5.86
CA ILE A 46 15.57 -15.64 5.78
C ILE A 46 14.25 -16.00 5.11
N LEU A 47 14.29 -16.60 3.92
CA LEU A 47 13.11 -17.00 3.14
C LEU A 47 12.22 -18.00 3.90
N ASN A 48 12.82 -19.00 4.56
CA ASN A 48 12.08 -19.96 5.38
C ASN A 48 11.36 -19.27 6.55
N GLY A 49 12.01 -18.27 7.17
CA GLY A 49 11.40 -17.44 8.21
C GLY A 49 10.18 -16.67 7.70
N PHE A 50 10.29 -16.00 6.54
CA PHE A 50 9.17 -15.31 5.91
C PHE A 50 7.99 -16.25 5.62
N ALA A 51 8.27 -17.43 5.04
CA ALA A 51 7.25 -18.43 4.75
C ALA A 51 6.54 -18.94 6.01
N LYS A 52 7.29 -19.30 7.06
CA LYS A 52 6.73 -19.76 8.34
C LYS A 52 5.91 -18.70 9.05
N CYS A 53 6.33 -17.44 8.96
CA CYS A 53 5.62 -16.32 9.56
C CYS A 53 4.48 -15.78 8.68
N LYS A 54 4.27 -16.34 7.48
CA LYS A 54 3.28 -15.88 6.50
C LYS A 54 3.42 -14.37 6.19
N ILE A 55 4.65 -13.86 6.20
CA ILE A 55 4.92 -12.44 5.91
C ILE A 55 5.06 -12.29 4.41
N GLY A 56 4.18 -11.50 3.78
CA GLY A 56 4.19 -11.30 2.33
C GLY A 56 3.59 -12.44 1.51
N ALA A 57 3.06 -13.48 2.16
CA ALA A 57 2.10 -14.36 1.52
C ALA A 57 0.80 -13.55 1.41
N GLU A 58 0.44 -13.22 0.18
CA GLU A 58 -0.83 -12.58 -0.14
C GLU A 58 -1.98 -13.35 0.53
N VAL A 59 -2.92 -12.57 1.05
CA VAL A 59 -4.22 -13.03 1.54
C VAL A 59 -4.72 -14.09 0.58
N GLU A 60 -5.15 -15.23 1.13
CA GLU A 60 -5.87 -16.29 0.42
C GLU A 60 -6.71 -15.64 -0.68
N VAL A 61 -6.30 -15.83 -1.93
CA VAL A 61 -7.11 -15.45 -3.08
C VAL A 61 -8.38 -16.24 -2.87
N VAL A 62 -9.40 -15.62 -2.27
CA VAL A 62 -10.75 -16.12 -2.30
C VAL A 62 -10.98 -16.31 -3.78
N SER A 63 -10.98 -17.58 -4.19
CA SER A 63 -11.15 -17.98 -5.57
C SER A 63 -12.25 -17.10 -6.11
N GLU A 64 -11.94 -16.21 -7.06
CA GLU A 64 -12.98 -15.41 -7.68
C GLU A 64 -14.07 -16.40 -8.09
N PRO A 65 -15.35 -16.16 -7.74
CA PRO A 65 -16.40 -17.05 -8.18
C PRO A 65 -16.22 -17.19 -9.68
N SER A 66 -16.06 -18.45 -10.14
CA SER A 66 -15.79 -18.79 -11.53
C SER A 66 -16.54 -17.82 -12.41
N GLU A 67 -15.85 -17.10 -13.30
CA GLU A 67 -16.48 -16.20 -14.26
C GLU A 67 -17.69 -16.93 -14.85
N GLU A 68 -18.89 -16.62 -14.34
CA GLU A 68 -20.11 -17.09 -14.97
C GLU A 68 -20.12 -16.33 -16.28
N VAL A 69 -19.68 -17.01 -17.33
CA VAL A 69 -19.60 -16.49 -18.69
C VAL A 69 -20.97 -15.92 -19.00
N MET A 70 -21.10 -14.59 -18.93
CA MET A 70 -22.34 -13.92 -19.28
C MET A 70 -22.65 -14.33 -20.73
N SER A 71 -23.80 -14.97 -20.93
CA SER A 71 -24.21 -15.38 -22.28
C SER A 71 -24.18 -14.15 -23.19
N SER A 72 -23.77 -14.35 -24.45
CA SER A 72 -23.80 -13.32 -25.49
C SER A 72 -25.17 -12.64 -25.61
N ASP A 73 -26.23 -13.35 -25.23
CA ASP A 73 -27.60 -12.83 -25.22
C ASP A 73 -27.81 -11.75 -24.14
N MET A 74 -27.20 -11.91 -22.96
CA MET A 74 -27.25 -10.92 -21.87
C MET A 74 -26.49 -9.64 -22.23
N LEU A 75 -25.34 -9.77 -22.91
CA LEU A 75 -24.58 -8.62 -23.42
C LEU A 75 -25.36 -7.87 -24.51
N SER A 76 -26.06 -8.60 -25.37
CA SER A 76 -26.89 -8.01 -26.44
C SER A 76 -28.08 -7.24 -25.87
N ASP A 77 -28.73 -7.76 -24.83
CA ASP A 77 -29.83 -7.08 -24.12
C ASP A 77 -29.35 -5.80 -23.40
N LEU A 78 -28.14 -5.83 -22.82
CA LEU A 78 -27.54 -4.65 -22.21
C LEU A 78 -27.22 -3.55 -23.23
N VAL A 79 -26.64 -3.91 -24.38
CA VAL A 79 -26.38 -2.95 -25.48
C VAL A 79 -27.69 -2.38 -26.02
N ALA A 80 -28.74 -3.20 -26.12
CA ALA A 80 -30.06 -2.74 -26.56
C ALA A 80 -30.74 -1.80 -25.55
N ARG A 81 -30.48 -1.98 -24.24
CA ARG A 81 -31.11 -1.20 -23.16
C ARG A 81 -30.31 -0.01 -22.66
N CYS A 82 -29.00 -0.03 -22.84
CA CYS A 82 -28.05 0.99 -22.36
C CYS A 82 -27.35 1.74 -23.50
N ALA A 83 -27.91 1.75 -24.71
CA ALA A 83 -27.52 2.73 -25.71
C ALA A 83 -27.90 4.13 -25.21
N ILE A 84 -26.99 4.76 -24.46
CA ILE A 84 -27.12 6.15 -24.04
C ILE A 84 -26.73 6.98 -25.27
N GLU A 85 -27.69 7.63 -25.90
CA GLU A 85 -27.45 8.63 -26.94
C GLU A 85 -27.13 9.98 -26.28
N ASP A 86 -26.11 10.02 -25.42
CA ASP A 86 -25.51 11.28 -25.01
C ASP A 86 -24.46 11.65 -26.06
N THR A 87 -24.90 12.45 -27.03
CA THR A 87 -23.99 13.17 -27.93
C THR A 87 -23.16 14.11 -27.06
N ILE A 88 -21.88 13.79 -26.87
CA ILE A 88 -20.93 14.71 -26.24
C ILE A 88 -20.87 15.96 -27.13
N ASP A 89 -21.40 17.09 -26.63
CA ASP A 89 -21.31 18.38 -27.32
C ASP A 89 -19.86 18.89 -27.22
N PRO A 90 -19.13 19.05 -28.33
CA PRO A 90 -17.75 19.52 -28.31
C PRO A 90 -17.59 20.97 -27.80
N LEU A 91 -18.70 21.72 -27.62
CA LEU A 91 -18.64 23.08 -27.06
C LEU A 91 -18.57 23.15 -25.53
N ASP A 92 -18.89 22.07 -24.81
CA ASP A 92 -18.87 22.09 -23.32
C ASP A 92 -17.44 22.16 -22.75
N ASP A 93 -16.41 21.85 -23.54
CA ASP A 93 -15.00 21.82 -23.11
C ASP A 93 -14.22 23.13 -23.35
N LEU A 94 -14.86 24.19 -23.86
CA LEU A 94 -14.20 25.48 -24.08
C LEU A 94 -14.41 26.44 -22.91
N ASP A 95 -13.57 26.30 -21.87
CA ASP A 95 -13.34 27.35 -20.89
C ASP A 95 -12.72 28.58 -21.59
N ILE A 96 -13.56 29.48 -22.12
CA ILE A 96 -13.12 30.80 -22.60
C ILE A 96 -12.76 31.63 -21.37
N ASN A 97 -11.52 31.49 -20.92
CA ASN A 97 -10.90 32.43 -19.99
C ASN A 97 -9.85 33.22 -20.78
N SER A 98 -10.30 34.30 -21.41
CA SER A 98 -9.43 35.38 -21.87
C SER A 98 -10.03 36.70 -21.43
N ASP A 99 -9.82 37.00 -20.14
CA ASP A 99 -9.92 38.36 -19.61
C ASP A 99 -8.78 39.23 -20.18
N ASP A 100 -9.19 40.43 -20.60
CA ASP A 100 -8.51 41.73 -20.55
C ASP A 100 -7.29 42.02 -21.45
N GLU A 101 -7.55 42.86 -22.48
CA GLU A 101 -6.92 44.19 -22.60
C GLU A 101 -7.98 45.31 -22.63
#